data_AF-A0A3Q1ETA3-F1
#
_entry.id   AF-A0A3Q1ETA3-F1
#
_cell.length_a   1.000
_cell.length_b   1.000
_cell.length_c   1.000
_cell.angle_alpha   90.00
_cell.angle_beta   90.00
_cell.angle_gamma   90.00
#
_symmetry.space_group_name_H-M   'P 1'
#
loop_
_entity.id
_entity.type
_entity.pdbx_description
1 polymer ?
#
loop_
_entity_poly.entity_id
_entity_poly.type
_entity_poly.pdbx_seq_one_letter_code
_entity_poly.pdbx_strand_id
1 'polypeptide(L)'
;MTVVNSRPTLTINISSAREHWLEGMLRHEIGTHYFRGINNCHQPWSSSLGRKKHNLKPLNPTEEGLASIHSVLFRKDPTLWRAALLYYTVYQASHMSFSQLFHSLGRFVQDPNTRWDYCVRAKRGQTDTAQPGCFSKDQVYLDGILKILRYRDKINFPLLMALGKVSFEDVDRLKTMAQMENVRIPHFMQDQARYAEQLAKIMAVNQLTDEELKTII
;
A
#
# COMPACT_ATOMS: atom_id res chain seq x y z
N MET A 1 11.22 -0.10 1.85
CA MET A 1 12.38 -0.52 2.69
C MET A 1 13.12 -1.64 1.96
N THR A 2 14.44 -1.58 1.88
CA THR A 2 15.29 -2.61 1.24
C THR A 2 16.08 -3.37 2.29
N VAL A 3 16.71 -4.48 1.91
CA VAL A 3 17.65 -5.20 2.80
C VAL A 3 19.05 -4.97 2.26
N VAL A 4 19.90 -4.31 3.06
CA VAL A 4 21.31 -4.07 2.78
C VAL A 4 22.10 -4.78 3.88
N ASN A 5 23.02 -5.68 3.51
CA ASN A 5 23.80 -6.49 4.47
C ASN A 5 22.93 -7.17 5.54
N SER A 6 21.83 -7.81 5.10
CA SER A 6 20.84 -8.48 5.96
C SER A 6 20.14 -7.56 6.97
N ARG A 7 20.22 -6.24 6.81
CA ARG A 7 19.55 -5.26 7.66
C ARG A 7 18.45 -4.52 6.90
N PRO A 8 17.23 -4.42 7.47
CA PRO A 8 16.20 -3.53 6.94
C PRO A 8 16.73 -2.09 6.89
N THR A 9 16.71 -1.49 5.71
CA THR A 9 17.31 -0.18 5.42
C THR A 9 16.30 0.71 4.71
N LEU A 10 16.16 1.94 5.20
CA LEU A 10 15.34 2.99 4.59
C LEU A 10 16.25 4.11 4.08
N THR A 11 16.34 4.26 2.76
CA THR A 11 17.12 5.32 2.12
C THR A 11 16.22 6.51 1.82
N ILE A 12 16.65 7.70 2.20
CA ILE A 12 15.88 8.94 2.04
C ILE A 12 16.69 9.91 1.19
N ASN A 13 16.08 10.44 0.13
CA ASN A 13 16.66 11.57 -0.58
C ASN A 13 16.29 12.87 0.14
N ILE A 14 17.29 13.52 0.75
CA ILE A 14 17.09 14.74 1.54
C ILE A 14 16.71 15.92 0.64
N SER A 15 17.13 15.94 -0.63
CA SER A 15 16.88 17.08 -1.54
C SER A 15 15.39 17.26 -1.89
N SER A 16 14.60 16.19 -1.80
CA SER A 16 13.16 16.18 -2.09
C SER A 16 12.30 15.97 -0.84
N ALA A 17 12.91 15.91 0.35
CA ALA A 17 12.20 15.66 1.59
C ALA A 17 11.32 16.87 1.97
N ARG A 18 10.01 16.63 2.07
CA ARG A 18 9.02 17.54 2.63
C ARG A 18 8.43 16.91 3.89
N GLU A 19 8.15 17.70 4.91
CA GLU A 19 7.70 17.22 6.24
C GLU A 19 6.56 16.19 6.14
N HIS A 20 5.39 16.57 5.62
CA HIS A 20 4.25 15.66 5.51
C HIS A 20 4.49 14.45 4.60
N TRP A 21 5.38 14.59 3.62
CA TRP A 21 5.78 13.46 2.78
C TRP A 21 6.64 12.48 3.57
N LEU A 22 7.60 12.99 4.34
CA LEU A 22 8.51 12.22 5.19
C LEU A 22 7.73 11.49 6.29
N GLU A 23 6.82 12.18 6.97
CA GLU A 23 5.94 11.57 7.97
C GLU A 23 5.10 10.42 7.38
N GLY A 24 4.50 10.65 6.21
CA GLY A 24 3.75 9.61 5.50
C GLY A 24 4.62 8.42 5.11
N MET A 25 5.84 8.68 4.64
CA MET A 25 6.81 7.65 4.31
C MET A 25 7.22 6.84 5.55
N LEU A 26 7.44 7.48 6.70
CA LEU A 26 7.78 6.79 7.95
C LEU A 26 6.61 5.91 8.43
N ARG A 27 5.37 6.40 8.33
CA ARG A 27 4.18 5.57 8.63
C ARG A 27 4.05 4.38 7.67
N HIS A 28 4.33 4.57 6.38
CA HIS A 28 4.30 3.52 5.36
C HIS A 28 5.38 2.45 5.62
N GLU A 29 6.63 2.86 5.77
CA GLU A 29 7.78 1.95 5.82
C GLU A 29 8.00 1.36 7.21
N ILE A 30 7.97 2.20 8.24
CA ILE A 30 8.22 1.77 9.62
C ILE A 30 6.92 1.36 10.29
N GLY A 31 5.93 2.26 10.30
CA GLY A 31 4.65 2.05 10.98
C GLY A 31 3.85 0.86 10.44
N THR A 32 3.99 0.54 9.16
CA THR A 32 3.33 -0.62 8.52
C THR A 32 4.32 -1.73 8.26
N HIS A 33 5.21 -1.57 7.27
CA HIS A 33 5.95 -2.71 6.74
C HIS A 33 6.91 -3.33 7.74
N TYR A 34 7.66 -2.50 8.48
CA TYR A 34 8.61 -2.97 9.47
C TYR A 34 7.91 -3.60 10.67
N PHE A 35 6.92 -2.93 11.28
CA PHE A 35 6.20 -3.48 12.43
C PHE A 35 5.44 -4.76 12.09
N ARG A 36 4.76 -4.82 10.94
CA ARG A 36 4.14 -6.06 10.47
C ARG A 36 5.17 -7.14 10.19
N GLY A 37 6.37 -6.78 9.74
CA GLY A 37 7.50 -7.70 9.58
C GLY A 37 7.95 -8.30 10.90
N ILE A 38 8.19 -7.48 11.92
CA ILE A 38 8.53 -7.92 13.28
C ILE A 38 7.45 -8.85 13.83
N ASN A 39 6.19 -8.40 13.77
CA ASN A 39 5.08 -9.19 14.29
C ASN A 39 4.95 -10.53 13.56
N ASN A 40 5.14 -10.55 12.24
CA ASN A 40 5.10 -11.77 11.43
C ASN A 40 6.16 -12.79 11.84
N CYS A 41 7.36 -12.36 12.25
CA CYS A 41 8.45 -13.28 12.62
C CYS A 41 8.08 -14.21 13.79
N HIS A 42 7.19 -13.77 14.67
CA HIS A 42 6.73 -14.57 15.82
C HIS A 42 5.60 -15.53 15.47
N GLN A 43 4.98 -15.40 14.28
CA GLN A 43 3.78 -16.16 13.95
C GLN A 43 4.09 -17.55 13.38
N PRO A 44 3.20 -18.54 13.56
CA PRO A 44 3.33 -19.87 12.96
C PRO A 44 3.42 -19.87 11.42
N TRP A 45 2.91 -18.81 10.78
CA TRP A 45 2.93 -18.59 9.33
C TRP A 45 4.07 -17.67 8.86
N SER A 46 5.09 -17.44 9.68
CA SER A 46 6.22 -16.58 9.34
C SER A 46 7.00 -17.08 8.11
N SER A 47 7.04 -18.39 7.89
CA SER A 47 7.76 -19.06 6.80
C SER A 47 6.85 -19.50 5.66
N SER A 48 7.40 -19.67 4.45
CA SER A 48 6.66 -20.18 3.29
C SER A 48 5.96 -21.52 3.54
N LEU A 49 6.55 -22.40 4.35
CA LEU A 49 5.93 -23.67 4.74
C LEU A 49 4.73 -23.44 5.66
N GLY A 50 4.86 -22.56 6.65
CA GLY A 50 3.76 -22.17 7.53
C GLY A 50 2.61 -21.54 6.75
N ARG A 51 2.92 -20.61 5.83
CA ARG A 51 1.90 -19.99 4.96
C ARG A 51 1.12 -21.01 4.13
N LYS A 52 1.81 -22.02 3.57
CA LYS A 52 1.17 -23.12 2.82
C LYS A 52 0.33 -24.02 3.74
N LYS A 53 0.85 -24.40 4.91
CA LYS A 53 0.13 -25.21 5.91
C LYS A 53 -1.19 -24.57 6.32
N HIS A 54 -1.20 -23.24 6.45
CA HIS A 54 -2.40 -22.49 6.80
C HIS A 54 -3.19 -22.00 5.57
N ASN A 55 -2.83 -22.38 4.34
CA ASN A 55 -3.50 -21.94 3.12
C ASN A 55 -3.76 -20.42 3.09
N LEU A 56 -2.74 -19.61 3.36
CA LEU A 56 -2.89 -18.16 3.47
C LEU A 56 -3.18 -17.50 2.12
N LYS A 57 -4.09 -16.53 2.13
CA LYS A 57 -4.39 -15.71 0.96
C LYS A 57 -3.19 -14.79 0.62
N PRO A 58 -3.11 -14.28 -0.62
CA PRO A 58 -2.10 -13.29 -1.00
C PRO A 58 -2.16 -12.07 -0.09
N LEU A 59 -1.03 -11.76 0.58
CA LEU A 59 -0.95 -10.65 1.54
C LEU A 59 -0.79 -9.29 0.86
N ASN A 60 -0.28 -9.25 -0.38
CA ASN A 60 0.22 -8.01 -1.00
C ASN A 60 -0.84 -6.90 -1.09
N PRO A 61 -2.11 -7.14 -1.50
CA PRO A 61 -3.13 -6.09 -1.50
C PRO A 61 -3.39 -5.51 -0.11
N THR A 62 -3.41 -6.36 0.92
CA THR A 62 -3.56 -5.90 2.31
C THR A 62 -2.36 -5.08 2.74
N GLU A 63 -1.15 -5.60 2.50
CA GLU A 63 0.09 -4.99 2.94
C GLU A 63 0.33 -3.61 2.32
N GLU A 64 0.28 -3.52 0.99
CA GLU A 64 0.53 -2.29 0.25
C GLU A 64 -0.64 -1.32 0.39
N GLY A 65 -1.87 -1.82 0.51
CA GLY A 65 -3.06 -1.00 0.76
C GLY A 65 -3.00 -0.32 2.13
N LEU A 66 -2.68 -1.05 3.20
CA LEU A 66 -2.50 -0.50 4.55
C LEU A 66 -1.40 0.55 4.56
N ALA A 67 -0.25 0.22 3.96
CA ALA A 67 0.88 1.14 3.91
C ALA A 67 0.53 2.41 3.12
N SER A 68 -0.25 2.29 2.05
CA SER A 68 -0.71 3.43 1.25
C SER A 68 -1.69 4.32 2.01
N ILE A 69 -2.66 3.75 2.74
CA ILE A 69 -3.56 4.49 3.65
C ILE A 69 -2.75 5.23 4.71
N HIS A 70 -1.82 4.55 5.39
CA HIS A 70 -0.99 5.16 6.44
C HIS A 70 -0.11 6.30 5.92
N SER A 71 0.26 6.28 4.63
CA SER A 71 1.07 7.34 4.01
C SER A 71 0.32 8.67 3.85
N VAL A 72 -1.01 8.63 3.77
CA VAL A 72 -1.88 9.82 3.66
C VAL A 72 -2.57 10.17 4.98
N LEU A 73 -2.50 9.29 5.97
CA LEU A 73 -3.03 9.50 7.31
C LEU A 73 -2.55 10.84 7.90
N PHE A 74 -3.45 11.58 8.56
CA PHE A 74 -3.22 12.90 9.16
C PHE A 74 -2.81 14.04 8.22
N ARG A 75 -2.78 13.82 6.90
CA ARG A 75 -2.65 14.96 5.97
C ARG A 75 -3.88 15.84 6.08
N LYS A 76 -3.69 17.15 5.86
CA LYS A 76 -4.79 18.11 5.75
C LYS A 76 -5.80 17.63 4.70
N ASP A 77 -5.29 17.27 3.52
CA ASP A 77 -6.06 16.74 2.40
C ASP A 77 -5.52 15.35 2.02
N PRO A 78 -6.08 14.25 2.56
CA PRO A 78 -5.58 12.90 2.36
C PRO A 78 -6.03 12.31 1.01
N THR A 79 -5.63 12.96 -0.09
CA THR A 79 -5.98 12.53 -1.45
C THR A 79 -5.26 11.23 -1.83
N LEU A 80 -5.96 10.31 -2.47
CA LEU A 80 -5.42 9.06 -3.04
C LEU A 80 -4.87 9.25 -4.46
N TRP A 81 -4.76 10.50 -4.93
CA TRP A 81 -4.32 10.88 -6.28
C TRP A 81 -3.12 10.10 -6.78
N ARG A 82 -2.08 9.95 -5.96
CA ARG A 82 -0.87 9.23 -6.37
C ARG A 82 -1.14 7.74 -6.64
N ALA A 83 -1.93 7.07 -5.80
CA ALA A 83 -2.29 5.68 -6.00
C ALA A 83 -3.18 5.52 -7.26
N ALA A 84 -4.13 6.45 -7.45
CA ALA A 84 -4.97 6.49 -8.64
C ALA A 84 -4.16 6.70 -9.94
N LEU A 85 -3.25 7.67 -9.94
CA LEU A 85 -2.40 7.95 -11.10
C LEU A 85 -1.43 6.80 -11.40
N LEU A 86 -0.88 6.13 -10.38
CA LEU A 86 -0.06 4.92 -10.58
C LEU A 86 -0.88 3.81 -11.24
N TYR A 87 -2.09 3.55 -10.75
CA TYR A 87 -2.98 2.55 -11.33
C TYR A 87 -3.32 2.87 -12.79
N TYR A 88 -3.73 4.11 -13.06
CA TYR A 88 -4.03 4.60 -14.41
C TYR A 88 -2.80 4.49 -15.32
N THR A 89 -1.62 4.87 -14.85
CA THR A 89 -0.38 4.83 -15.62
C THR A 89 -0.06 3.40 -16.06
N VAL A 90 -0.15 2.43 -15.15
CA VAL A 90 0.09 1.02 -15.46
C VAL A 90 -0.92 0.52 -16.50
N TYR A 91 -2.21 0.85 -16.31
CA TYR A 91 -3.25 0.46 -17.26
C TYR A 91 -3.01 1.06 -18.66
N GLN A 92 -2.64 2.34 -18.75
CA GLN A 92 -2.33 2.95 -20.05
C GLN A 92 -1.06 2.35 -20.67
N ALA A 93 -0.04 2.04 -19.86
CA ALA A 93 1.19 1.42 -20.33
C ALA A 93 0.94 0.06 -21.02
N SER A 94 -0.07 -0.72 -20.61
CA SER A 94 -0.40 -1.98 -21.29
C SER A 94 -0.97 -1.80 -22.69
N HIS A 95 -1.31 -0.58 -23.09
CA HIS A 95 -1.91 -0.25 -24.38
C HIS A 95 -1.08 0.74 -25.22
N MET A 96 0.00 1.30 -24.67
CA MET A 96 0.76 2.39 -25.29
C MET A 96 2.26 2.09 -25.28
N SER A 97 3.00 2.67 -26.23
CA SER A 97 4.46 2.77 -26.15
C SER A 97 4.90 3.68 -24.99
N PHE A 98 6.18 3.66 -24.63
CA PHE A 98 6.74 4.58 -23.63
C PHE A 98 6.53 6.05 -24.02
N SER A 99 6.80 6.41 -25.29
CA SER A 99 6.65 7.78 -25.76
C SER A 99 5.19 8.22 -25.74
N GLN A 100 4.26 7.38 -26.19
CA GLN A 100 2.82 7.66 -26.14
C GLN A 100 2.34 7.85 -24.70
N LEU A 101 2.77 6.97 -23.78
CA LEU A 101 2.46 7.09 -22.36
C LEU A 101 2.96 8.41 -21.76
N PHE A 102 4.22 8.79 -22.05
CA PHE A 102 4.82 10.03 -21.58
C PHE A 102 4.04 11.28 -21.99
N HIS A 103 3.59 11.33 -23.25
CA HIS A 103 2.75 12.42 -23.74
C HIS A 103 1.35 12.37 -23.12
N SER A 104 0.75 11.18 -23.02
CA SER A 104 -0.59 10.98 -22.44
C SER A 104 -0.68 11.47 -20.99
N LEU A 105 0.34 11.20 -20.17
CA LEU A 105 0.43 11.66 -18.78
C LEU A 105 0.61 13.18 -18.63
N GLY A 106 0.97 13.89 -19.70
CA GLY A 106 1.09 15.36 -19.71
C GLY A 106 -0.19 16.10 -19.30
N ARG A 107 -1.36 15.46 -19.44
CA ARG A 107 -2.64 16.01 -18.98
C ARG A 107 -2.76 16.08 -17.44
N PHE A 108 -1.95 15.31 -16.72
CA PHE A 108 -2.01 15.20 -15.26
C PHE A 108 -0.73 15.67 -14.56
N VAL A 109 0.42 15.46 -15.20
CA VAL A 109 1.74 15.75 -14.63
C VAL A 109 2.50 16.66 -15.59
N GLN A 110 2.67 17.93 -15.22
CA GLN A 110 3.32 18.91 -16.10
C GLN A 110 4.83 18.70 -16.17
N ASP A 111 5.47 18.48 -15.01
CA ASP A 111 6.91 18.28 -14.92
C ASP A 111 7.36 17.02 -15.70
N PRO A 112 8.22 17.17 -16.72
CA PRO A 112 8.67 16.04 -17.55
C PRO A 112 9.49 15.01 -16.77
N ASN A 113 10.26 15.42 -15.75
CA ASN A 113 11.06 14.49 -14.95
C ASN A 113 10.15 13.56 -14.13
N THR A 114 9.13 14.12 -13.49
CA THR A 114 8.13 13.33 -12.77
C THR A 114 7.38 12.41 -13.73
N ARG A 115 6.99 12.87 -14.92
CA ARG A 115 6.36 12.00 -15.94
C ARG A 115 7.25 10.84 -16.35
N TRP A 116 8.53 11.12 -16.57
CA TRP A 116 9.51 10.10 -16.90
C TRP A 116 9.55 9.02 -15.82
N ASP A 117 9.59 9.40 -14.54
CA ASP A 117 9.58 8.44 -13.42
C ASP A 117 8.34 7.54 -13.43
N TYR A 118 7.15 8.09 -13.69
CA TYR A 118 5.92 7.28 -13.84
C TYR A 118 6.03 6.29 -15.00
N CYS A 119 6.53 6.73 -16.15
CA CYS A 119 6.70 5.88 -17.33
C CYS A 119 7.71 4.75 -17.07
N VAL A 120 8.87 5.07 -16.51
CA VAL A 120 9.90 4.08 -16.14
C VAL A 120 9.33 3.06 -15.17
N ARG A 121 8.60 3.48 -14.14
CA ARG A 121 7.99 2.54 -13.18
C ARG A 121 7.04 1.55 -13.86
N ALA A 122 6.23 2.01 -14.81
CA ALA A 122 5.26 1.17 -15.51
C ALA A 122 5.86 0.36 -16.68
N LYS A 123 6.99 0.77 -17.24
CA LYS A 123 7.63 0.11 -18.40
C LYS A 123 8.92 -0.66 -18.07
N ARG A 124 9.45 -0.56 -16.84
CA ARG A 124 10.70 -1.22 -16.45
C ARG A 124 10.66 -2.73 -16.70
N GLY A 125 11.80 -3.27 -17.14
CA GLY A 125 11.97 -4.70 -17.41
C GLY A 125 11.48 -5.18 -18.78
N GLN A 126 10.96 -4.27 -19.62
CA GLN A 126 10.62 -4.60 -21.02
C GLN A 126 11.84 -4.48 -21.93
N THR A 127 11.95 -5.41 -22.88
CA THR A 127 13.02 -5.41 -23.89
C THR A 127 12.82 -4.32 -24.94
N ASP A 128 11.59 -4.16 -25.44
CA ASP A 128 11.21 -3.12 -26.40
C ASP A 128 10.05 -2.29 -25.83
N THR A 129 10.35 -1.03 -25.48
CA THR A 129 9.37 -0.12 -24.90
C THR A 129 8.58 0.67 -25.95
N ALA A 130 8.86 0.48 -27.24
CA ALA A 130 8.01 0.96 -28.33
C ALA A 130 6.69 0.15 -28.41
N GLN A 131 6.66 -1.07 -27.88
CA GLN A 131 5.47 -1.92 -27.86
C GLN A 131 4.59 -1.69 -26.60
N PRO A 132 3.29 -1.99 -26.69
CA PRO A 132 2.42 -2.11 -25.52
C PRO A 132 2.93 -3.15 -24.51
N GLY A 133 2.70 -2.89 -23.22
CA GLY A 133 3.14 -3.78 -22.14
C GLY A 133 3.36 -3.01 -20.84
N CYS A 134 3.21 -3.66 -19.69
CA CYS A 134 3.43 -2.99 -18.40
C CYS A 134 4.05 -3.90 -17.35
N PHE A 135 4.70 -3.29 -16.36
CA PHE A 135 5.05 -3.89 -15.09
C PHE A 135 3.99 -3.50 -14.06
N SER A 136 3.04 -4.40 -13.79
CA SER A 136 1.79 -4.07 -13.11
C SER A 136 1.84 -3.90 -11.60
N LYS A 137 3.04 -3.97 -11.00
CA LYS A 137 3.23 -3.97 -9.54
C LYS A 137 2.51 -2.81 -8.83
N ASP A 138 2.55 -1.61 -9.40
CA ASP A 138 2.05 -0.41 -8.72
C ASP A 138 0.50 -0.31 -8.70
N GLN A 139 -0.24 -1.18 -9.40
CA GLN A 139 -1.71 -1.24 -9.29
C GLN A 139 -2.18 -1.70 -7.91
N VAL A 140 -1.36 -2.49 -7.20
CA VAL A 140 -1.69 -3.05 -5.89
C VAL A 140 -1.98 -1.97 -4.84
N TYR A 141 -1.40 -0.77 -5.00
CA TYR A 141 -1.60 0.33 -4.04
C TYR A 141 -3.06 0.75 -3.99
N LEU A 142 -3.64 1.14 -5.12
CA LEU A 142 -5.04 1.56 -5.17
C LEU A 142 -5.99 0.38 -4.90
N ASP A 143 -5.75 -0.76 -5.52
CA ASP A 143 -6.55 -1.98 -5.31
C ASP A 143 -6.63 -2.35 -3.82
N GLY A 144 -5.48 -2.33 -3.12
CA GLY A 144 -5.39 -2.58 -1.69
C GLY A 144 -6.12 -1.54 -0.85
N ILE A 145 -5.97 -0.25 -1.16
CA ILE A 145 -6.67 0.85 -0.46
C ILE A 145 -8.19 0.64 -0.56
N LEU A 146 -8.73 0.45 -1.77
CA LEU A 146 -10.17 0.33 -1.99
C LEU A 146 -10.74 -0.89 -1.26
N LYS A 147 -10.04 -2.04 -1.29
CA LYS A 147 -10.41 -3.23 -0.53
C LYS A 147 -10.45 -2.96 0.97
N ILE A 148 -9.41 -2.35 1.53
CA ILE A 148 -9.37 -2.06 2.97
C ILE A 148 -10.46 -1.07 3.36
N LEU A 149 -10.69 -0.01 2.58
CA LEU A 149 -11.76 0.95 2.84
C LEU A 149 -13.13 0.30 2.76
N ARG A 150 -13.38 -0.59 1.80
CA ARG A 150 -14.66 -1.32 1.68
C ARG A 150 -14.98 -2.14 2.92
N TYR A 151 -13.97 -2.79 3.50
CA TYR A 151 -14.16 -3.69 4.64
C TYR A 151 -13.76 -3.05 5.98
N ARG A 152 -13.50 -1.73 6.02
CA ARG A 152 -12.93 -1.03 7.19
C ARG A 152 -13.71 -1.27 8.49
N ASP A 153 -15.04 -1.35 8.42
CA ASP A 153 -15.89 -1.55 9.60
C ASP A 153 -15.90 -3.00 10.11
N LYS A 154 -15.39 -3.93 9.30
CA LYS A 154 -15.27 -5.36 9.63
C LYS A 154 -13.84 -5.75 10.01
N ILE A 155 -12.85 -4.94 9.67
CA ILE A 155 -11.44 -5.25 9.93
C ILE A 155 -11.08 -4.85 11.35
N ASN A 156 -10.66 -5.81 12.17
CA ASN A 156 -9.96 -5.52 13.42
C ASN A 156 -8.52 -5.09 13.11
N PHE A 157 -8.28 -3.79 12.92
CA PHE A 157 -6.98 -3.26 12.53
C PHE A 157 -5.84 -3.56 13.54
N PRO A 158 -6.03 -3.42 14.87
CA PRO A 158 -5.00 -3.82 15.83
C PRO A 158 -4.63 -5.31 15.72
N LEU A 159 -5.62 -6.19 15.59
CA LEU A 159 -5.36 -7.62 15.39
C LEU A 159 -4.65 -7.87 14.07
N LEU A 160 -5.10 -7.25 12.97
CA LEU A 160 -4.44 -7.34 11.67
C LEU A 160 -2.96 -6.92 11.75
N MET A 161 -2.63 -5.87 12.49
CA MET A 161 -1.24 -5.47 12.75
C MET A 161 -0.48 -6.51 13.57
N ALA A 162 -1.09 -7.05 14.63
CA ALA A 162 -0.48 -8.07 15.48
C ALA A 162 -0.18 -9.39 14.74
N LEU A 163 -1.03 -9.79 13.79
CA LEU A 163 -0.84 -11.01 12.98
C LEU A 163 0.27 -10.89 11.93
N GLY A 164 0.82 -9.70 11.72
CA GLY A 164 1.91 -9.48 10.77
C GLY A 164 1.46 -9.59 9.31
N LYS A 165 2.26 -10.23 8.44
CA LYS A 165 2.12 -10.20 6.97
C LYS A 165 1.03 -11.17 6.47
N VAL A 166 -0.23 -10.88 6.74
CA VAL A 166 -1.39 -11.69 6.30
C VAL A 166 -2.43 -10.84 5.58
N SER A 167 -3.33 -11.48 4.82
CA SER A 167 -4.51 -10.81 4.26
C SER A 167 -5.48 -10.44 5.39
N PHE A 168 -6.20 -9.31 5.27
CA PHE A 168 -7.25 -8.96 6.23
C PHE A 168 -8.36 -10.02 6.28
N GLU A 169 -8.54 -10.76 5.19
CA GLU A 169 -9.53 -11.84 5.07
C GLU A 169 -9.16 -13.09 5.90
N ASP A 170 -7.90 -13.22 6.30
CA ASP A 170 -7.42 -14.34 7.12
C ASP A 170 -7.44 -14.03 8.62
N VAL A 171 -7.78 -12.80 9.02
CA VAL A 171 -7.64 -12.34 10.41
C VAL A 171 -8.45 -13.19 11.38
N ASP A 172 -9.73 -13.40 11.11
CA ASP A 172 -10.64 -14.08 12.05
C ASP A 172 -10.25 -15.54 12.29
N ARG A 173 -9.85 -16.25 11.24
CA ARG A 173 -9.44 -17.67 11.34
C ARG A 173 -8.07 -17.87 11.99
N LEU A 174 -7.20 -16.86 11.97
CA LEU A 174 -5.86 -16.93 12.54
C LEU A 174 -5.81 -16.49 14.01
N LYS A 175 -6.82 -15.77 14.49
CA LYS A 175 -6.88 -15.18 15.84
C LYS A 175 -6.55 -16.16 16.96
N THR A 176 -7.03 -17.40 16.88
CA THR A 176 -6.85 -18.41 17.96
C THR A 176 -5.46 -19.05 17.97
N MET A 177 -4.69 -18.92 16.89
CA MET A 177 -3.34 -19.47 16.75
C MET A 177 -2.26 -18.40 16.89
N ALA A 178 -2.67 -17.14 17.05
CA ALA A 178 -1.80 -15.98 17.02
C ALA A 178 -0.88 -15.92 18.24
N GLN A 179 0.40 -15.65 17.99
CA GLN A 179 1.33 -15.30 19.06
C GLN A 179 1.19 -13.80 19.35
N MET A 180 0.64 -13.47 20.52
CA MET A 180 0.29 -12.09 20.90
C MET A 180 1.34 -11.43 21.81
N GLU A 181 2.34 -12.18 22.26
CA GLU A 181 3.42 -11.66 23.09
C GLU A 181 4.29 -10.67 22.29
N ASN A 182 4.63 -9.53 22.91
CA ASN A 182 5.54 -8.52 22.36
C ASN A 182 5.14 -7.94 20.99
N VAL A 183 3.86 -8.02 20.62
CA VAL A 183 3.37 -7.43 19.36
C VAL A 183 3.55 -5.91 19.36
N ARG A 184 3.94 -5.36 18.20
CA ARG A 184 4.13 -3.93 17.99
C ARG A 184 2.96 -3.35 17.22
N ILE A 185 2.20 -2.47 17.87
CA ILE A 185 1.12 -1.70 17.26
C ILE A 185 1.57 -0.24 17.15
N PRO A 186 1.51 0.37 15.95
CA PRO A 186 1.92 1.76 15.77
C PRO A 186 1.02 2.71 16.57
N HIS A 187 1.62 3.77 17.11
CA HIS A 187 0.93 4.71 18.00
C HIS A 187 -0.37 5.26 17.39
N PHE A 188 -0.37 5.55 16.09
CA PHE A 188 -1.52 6.13 15.40
C PHE A 188 -2.72 5.19 15.23
N MET A 189 -2.57 3.90 15.57
CA MET A 189 -3.63 2.88 15.52
C MET A 189 -4.06 2.43 16.92
N GLN A 190 -3.44 2.95 17.99
CA GLN A 190 -3.83 2.62 19.37
C GLN A 190 -5.19 3.22 19.73
N ASP A 191 -5.47 4.43 19.25
CA ASP A 191 -6.79 5.04 19.32
C ASP A 191 -7.63 4.64 18.10
N GLN A 192 -8.48 3.63 18.30
CA GLN A 192 -9.29 3.05 17.22
C GLN A 192 -10.38 4.02 16.72
N ALA A 193 -10.94 4.84 17.61
CA ALA A 193 -11.97 5.82 17.23
C ALA A 193 -11.35 6.89 16.33
N ARG A 194 -10.22 7.48 16.74
CA ARG A 194 -9.49 8.43 15.92
C ARG A 194 -8.99 7.82 14.61
N TYR A 195 -8.53 6.58 14.63
CA TYR A 195 -8.12 5.89 13.41
C TYR A 195 -9.29 5.72 12.43
N ALA A 196 -10.47 5.31 12.92
CA ALA A 196 -11.69 5.22 12.12
C ALA A 196 -12.12 6.58 11.53
N GLU A 197 -12.04 7.67 12.32
CA GLU A 197 -12.29 9.03 11.83
C GLU A 197 -11.35 9.41 10.69
N GLN A 198 -10.06 9.02 10.75
CA GLN A 198 -9.13 9.28 9.65
C GLN A 198 -9.50 8.48 8.39
N LEU A 199 -9.97 7.24 8.52
CA LEU A 199 -10.44 6.46 7.38
C LEU A 199 -11.70 7.09 6.75
N ALA A 200 -12.64 7.56 7.57
CA ALA A 200 -13.82 8.29 7.13
C ALA A 200 -13.43 9.59 6.41
N LYS A 201 -12.44 10.33 6.93
CA LYS A 201 -11.89 11.52 6.27
C LYS A 201 -11.28 11.20 4.91
N ILE A 202 -10.53 10.10 4.79
CA ILE A 202 -9.98 9.63 3.51
C ILE A 202 -11.12 9.37 2.52
N MET A 203 -12.17 8.68 2.93
CA MET A 203 -13.33 8.44 2.05
C MET A 203 -13.98 9.74 1.59
N ALA A 204 -14.27 10.66 2.52
CA ALA A 204 -14.93 11.92 2.22
C ALA A 204 -14.12 12.79 1.23
N VAL A 205 -12.82 12.95 1.47
CA VAL A 205 -11.94 13.76 0.58
C VAL A 205 -11.83 13.16 -0.83
N ASN A 206 -11.92 11.83 -0.95
CA ASN A 206 -11.83 11.14 -2.23
C ASN A 206 -13.19 10.80 -2.83
N GLN A 207 -14.28 11.30 -2.24
CA GLN A 207 -15.66 11.09 -2.70
C GLN A 207 -15.98 9.61 -2.90
N LEU A 208 -15.53 8.76 -1.97
CA LEU A 208 -15.82 7.33 -1.99
C LEU A 208 -17.03 7.03 -1.10
N THR A 209 -18.00 6.30 -1.64
CA THR A 209 -19.16 5.78 -0.90
C THR A 209 -19.09 4.26 -0.72
N ASP A 210 -19.84 3.73 0.24
CA ASP A 210 -19.91 2.29 0.46
C ASP A 210 -20.59 1.56 -0.72
N GLU A 211 -21.54 2.22 -1.38
CA GLU A 211 -22.20 1.74 -2.60
C GLU A 211 -21.20 1.59 -3.74
N GLU A 212 -20.42 2.64 -4.03
CA GLU A 212 -19.39 2.59 -5.09
C GLU A 212 -18.33 1.53 -4.81
N LEU A 213 -17.85 1.44 -3.56
CA LEU A 213 -16.88 0.42 -3.17
C LEU A 213 -17.44 -1.00 -3.29
N LYS A 214 -18.76 -1.21 -3.15
CA LYS A 214 -19.40 -2.51 -3.39
C LYS A 214 -19.50 -2.85 -4.87
N THR A 215 -19.55 -1.86 -5.76
CA THR A 215 -19.65 -2.06 -7.20
C THR A 215 -18.29 -2.30 -7.84
N ILE A 216 -17.25 -1.59 -7.38
CA ILE A 216 -15.92 -1.60 -8.01
C ILE A 216 -15.03 -2.75 -7.49
N ILE A 217 -15.28 -3.24 -6.27
CA ILE A 217 -14.56 -4.34 -5.62
C ILE A 217 -15.53 -5.50 -5.40
#